data_AF-A0A074XWK0-F1
#
_entry.id   AF-A0A074XWK0-F1
#
_cell.length_a   1.000
_cell.length_b   1.000
_cell.length_c   1.000
_cell.angle_alpha   90.00
_cell.angle_beta   90.00
_cell.angle_gamma   90.00
#
_symmetry.space_group_name_H-M   'P 1'
#
loop_
_entity.id
_entity.type
_entity.pdbx_description
1 polymer ?
#
loop_
_entity_poly.entity_id
_entity_poly.type
_entity_poly.pdbx_seq_one_letter_code
_entity_poly.pdbx_strand_id
1 'polypeptide(L)'
;MSEPAPPSPPRQAPPSSSTTTARQPPPSSHRLPTVSASEALLSLQSRGPRSISTGLDQLNSLLGATNAGLGRGKITEIWGPSGSAKSSLALQTATHALNNGSSVVWVDATTPFAINRLNHFLAANPSTHGHDSEKDSRLDRFHAYSTPTVAHLLALTLHPPQSFPPPGTALMVIDDLHAIFEVSYPRNRANTFTSHKSEAARWAAGRRYGIMGTLISALKKLAALNDVAIVVTTGCATRVRPHSGLGAVLVPGMGGAEWEAGVSNRLVMFRDFKLGSWAQQQQDPESARYVGLQKVNGVAFSDEGETGQVVPFVVDKDGLKGVVNKDSTAGAPVVTLAASSPAKGRKRPYSDIADANTAEGRDEYGWLNGDEADAEGLVDEAALLEDDEAAATTATEDDTSATIVIDD
;
A
#
# COMPACT_ATOMS: atom_id res chain seq x y z
N MET A 1 62.35 84.47 -22.69
CA MET A 1 61.60 84.94 -21.50
C MET A 1 60.16 84.55 -21.66
N SER A 2 59.57 84.08 -20.57
CA SER A 2 58.15 83.70 -20.34
C SER A 2 57.75 82.26 -20.67
N GLU A 3 57.82 81.46 -19.62
CA GLU A 3 57.24 80.13 -19.39
C GLU A 3 55.72 80.22 -19.16
N PRO A 4 54.93 79.19 -19.53
CA PRO A 4 53.62 78.94 -18.93
C PRO A 4 53.55 77.60 -18.18
N ALA A 5 52.93 77.66 -17.00
CA ALA A 5 52.73 76.58 -16.04
C ALA A 5 51.75 75.48 -16.51
N PRO A 6 51.84 74.25 -15.97
CA PRO A 6 51.05 73.11 -16.43
C PRO A 6 49.66 73.00 -15.76
N PRO A 7 48.66 72.40 -16.44
CA PRO A 7 47.30 72.22 -15.90
C PRO A 7 47.15 70.97 -15.01
N SER A 8 46.25 71.10 -14.03
CA SER A 8 45.92 70.11 -12.99
C SER A 8 45.16 68.88 -13.51
N PRO A 9 45.29 67.70 -12.87
CA PRO A 9 44.59 66.48 -13.29
C PRO A 9 43.14 66.40 -12.77
N PRO A 10 42.21 65.78 -13.51
CA PRO A 10 40.82 65.61 -13.07
C PRO A 10 40.64 64.47 -12.05
N ARG A 11 39.75 64.72 -11.08
CA ARG A 11 39.28 63.77 -10.06
C ARG A 11 38.60 62.55 -10.69
N GLN A 12 39.06 61.36 -10.32
CA GLN A 12 38.40 60.08 -10.61
C GLN A 12 37.24 59.83 -9.65
N ALA A 13 36.13 59.33 -10.19
CA ALA A 13 34.97 58.84 -9.45
C ALA A 13 35.28 57.48 -8.78
N PRO A 14 34.67 57.16 -7.63
CA PRO A 14 34.93 55.90 -6.93
C PRO A 14 34.24 54.71 -7.64
N PRO A 15 34.89 53.53 -7.70
CA PRO A 15 34.28 52.33 -8.26
C PRO A 15 33.33 51.64 -7.28
N SER A 16 32.15 51.31 -7.77
CA SER A 16 31.20 50.36 -7.18
C SER A 16 31.76 48.93 -7.26
N SER A 17 32.07 48.31 -6.11
CA SER A 17 32.27 46.87 -6.02
C SER A 17 31.82 46.36 -4.65
N SER A 18 30.61 45.82 -4.59
CA SER A 18 30.14 44.96 -3.50
C SER A 18 30.59 43.52 -3.79
N THR A 19 31.80 43.17 -3.36
CA THR A 19 32.24 41.78 -3.32
C THR A 19 31.57 41.11 -2.12
N THR A 20 30.44 40.43 -2.35
CA THR A 20 29.85 39.54 -1.35
C THR A 20 30.71 38.29 -1.28
N THR A 21 31.66 38.27 -0.35
CA THR A 21 32.36 37.06 0.07
C THR A 21 31.33 36.07 0.61
N ALA A 22 31.12 34.97 -0.12
CA ALA A 22 30.30 33.86 0.34
C ALA A 22 30.92 33.28 1.61
N ARG A 23 30.26 33.54 2.75
CA ARG A 23 30.63 32.99 4.05
C ARG A 23 30.43 31.47 4.00
N GLN A 24 31.52 30.71 3.95
CA GLN A 24 31.45 29.25 4.08
C GLN A 24 30.86 28.90 5.46
N PRO A 25 29.78 28.09 5.53
CA PRO A 25 29.25 27.62 6.80
C PRO A 25 30.16 26.53 7.40
N PRO A 26 30.12 26.34 8.73
CA PRO A 26 30.98 25.41 9.45
C PRO A 26 30.76 23.93 9.05
N PRO A 27 31.77 23.06 9.25
CA PRO A 27 31.85 21.70 8.69
C PRO A 27 30.86 20.67 9.28
N SER A 28 29.92 21.08 10.13
CA SER A 28 28.94 20.18 10.76
C SER A 28 27.52 20.30 10.19
N SER A 29 27.34 20.97 9.05
CA SER A 29 26.05 20.98 8.37
C SER A 29 25.82 19.64 7.66
N HIS A 30 25.13 18.72 8.35
CA HIS A 30 24.58 17.48 7.82
C HIS A 30 23.41 17.78 6.85
N ARG A 31 23.63 18.66 5.87
CA ARG A 31 22.70 18.83 4.76
C ARG A 31 22.96 17.67 3.82
N LEU A 32 21.91 16.87 3.58
CA LEU A 32 21.93 15.93 2.47
C LEU A 32 22.37 16.69 1.21
N PRO A 33 23.24 16.10 0.37
CA PRO A 33 23.63 16.73 -0.88
C PRO A 33 22.37 17.18 -1.62
N THR A 34 22.30 18.46 -1.96
CA THR A 34 21.24 18.97 -2.83
C THR A 34 21.45 18.38 -4.21
N VAL A 35 20.83 17.24 -4.47
CA VAL A 35 20.77 16.64 -5.80
C VAL A 35 19.75 17.46 -6.60
N SER A 36 20.12 17.94 -7.77
CA SER A 36 19.18 18.62 -8.66
C SER A 36 18.04 17.68 -9.03
N ALA A 37 16.82 18.20 -9.20
CA ALA A 37 15.69 17.40 -9.69
C ALA A 37 16.01 16.69 -11.03
N SER A 38 16.83 17.31 -11.89
CA SER A 38 17.28 16.71 -13.14
C SER A 38 18.24 15.54 -12.94
N GLU A 39 19.16 15.64 -11.98
CA GLU A 39 20.11 14.59 -11.64
C GLU A 39 19.43 13.42 -10.92
N ALA A 40 18.48 13.71 -10.03
CA ALA A 40 17.61 12.72 -9.43
C ALA A 40 16.79 12.00 -10.52
N LEU A 41 16.26 12.71 -11.52
CA LEU A 41 15.51 12.07 -12.59
C LEU A 41 16.40 11.21 -13.51
N LEU A 42 17.61 11.67 -13.86
CA LEU A 42 18.58 10.91 -14.67
C LEU A 42 19.09 9.66 -13.95
N SER A 43 19.43 9.78 -12.66
CA SER A 43 19.82 8.62 -11.83
C SER A 43 18.68 7.61 -11.66
N LEU A 44 17.43 8.06 -11.70
CA LEU A 44 16.29 7.16 -11.71
C LEU A 44 16.02 6.54 -13.10
N GLN A 45 16.35 7.24 -14.19
CA GLN A 45 16.25 6.71 -15.55
C GLN A 45 17.33 5.68 -15.87
N SER A 46 18.54 5.83 -15.30
CA SER A 46 19.63 4.87 -15.47
C SER A 46 19.41 3.54 -14.73
N ARG A 47 18.42 3.47 -13.84
CA ARG A 47 18.05 2.28 -13.04
C ARG A 47 17.11 1.29 -13.74
N GLY A 48 16.92 1.43 -15.05
CA GLY A 48 16.10 0.55 -15.88
C GLY A 48 14.61 0.92 -15.91
N PRO A 49 13.73 0.00 -16.38
CA PRO A 49 12.31 0.25 -16.49
C PRO A 49 11.70 0.61 -15.13
N ARG A 50 11.08 1.78 -15.04
CA ARG A 50 10.50 2.30 -13.79
C ARG A 50 9.18 1.63 -13.41
N SER A 51 8.74 0.70 -14.22
CA SER A 51 7.45 0.06 -14.09
C SER A 51 7.52 -1.41 -14.47
N ILE A 52 6.63 -2.20 -13.89
CA ILE A 52 6.61 -3.65 -13.99
C ILE A 52 5.29 -4.06 -14.62
N SER A 53 5.37 -4.77 -15.75
CA SER A 53 4.19 -5.29 -16.44
C SER A 53 3.43 -6.27 -15.55
N THR A 54 2.11 -6.15 -15.52
CA THR A 54 1.19 -7.14 -14.94
C THR A 54 0.94 -8.33 -15.87
N GLY A 55 1.46 -8.28 -17.10
CA GLY A 55 1.17 -9.22 -18.19
C GLY A 55 -0.25 -9.12 -18.76
N LEU A 56 -1.03 -8.12 -18.34
CA LEU A 56 -2.33 -7.80 -18.90
C LEU A 56 -2.26 -6.40 -19.53
N ASP A 57 -2.22 -6.33 -20.86
CA ASP A 57 -1.98 -5.06 -21.58
C ASP A 57 -3.00 -3.98 -21.25
N GLN A 58 -4.29 -4.37 -21.17
CA GLN A 58 -5.35 -3.45 -20.80
C GLN A 58 -5.12 -2.91 -19.38
N LEU A 59 -4.77 -3.77 -18.41
CA LEU A 59 -4.48 -3.32 -17.05
C LEU A 59 -3.23 -2.43 -16.98
N ASN A 60 -2.19 -2.76 -17.74
CA ASN A 60 -0.96 -1.95 -17.83
C ASN A 60 -1.24 -0.53 -18.35
N SER A 61 -2.14 -0.41 -19.34
CA SER A 61 -2.55 0.89 -19.90
C SER A 61 -3.29 1.76 -18.90
N LEU A 62 -4.07 1.15 -18.01
CA LEU A 62 -4.83 1.86 -16.99
C LEU A 62 -3.97 2.26 -15.77
N LEU A 63 -2.92 1.50 -15.48
CA LEU A 63 -2.03 1.76 -14.33
C LEU A 63 -0.97 2.84 -14.61
N GLY A 64 -0.59 3.05 -15.86
CA GLY A 64 0.51 3.95 -16.22
C GLY A 64 0.30 4.67 -17.56
N ALA A 65 0.68 5.95 -17.60
CA ALA A 65 0.54 6.82 -18.78
C ALA A 65 1.29 6.31 -20.04
N THR A 66 2.27 5.42 -19.87
CA THR A 66 3.06 4.83 -20.97
C THR A 66 2.84 3.32 -21.11
N ASN A 67 1.65 2.79 -20.78
CA ASN A 67 1.36 1.34 -20.75
C ASN A 67 2.34 0.56 -19.86
N ALA A 68 2.76 1.19 -18.77
CA ALA A 68 3.98 0.82 -18.07
C ALA A 68 3.74 -0.27 -17.00
N GLY A 69 2.50 -0.49 -16.58
CA GLY A 69 2.18 -1.37 -15.44
C GLY A 69 2.45 -0.70 -14.09
N LEU A 70 2.91 -1.47 -13.10
CA LEU A 70 3.09 -1.03 -11.72
C LEU A 70 4.36 -0.22 -11.55
N GLY A 71 4.25 1.03 -11.12
CA GLY A 71 5.41 1.91 -10.87
C GLY A 71 6.21 1.52 -9.62
N ARG A 72 7.54 1.62 -9.71
CA ARG A 72 8.46 1.51 -8.57
C ARG A 72 8.29 2.66 -7.58
N GLY A 73 8.67 2.42 -6.33
CA GLY A 73 8.49 3.38 -5.23
C GLY A 73 7.04 3.53 -4.75
N LYS A 74 6.13 2.69 -5.25
CA LYS A 74 4.70 2.73 -4.97
C LYS A 74 4.22 1.41 -4.39
N ILE A 75 3.12 1.50 -3.65
CA ILE A 75 2.42 0.36 -3.08
C ILE A 75 1.12 0.12 -3.84
N THR A 76 0.92 -1.11 -4.28
CA THR A 76 -0.31 -1.57 -4.92
C THR A 76 -0.99 -2.62 -4.05
N GLU A 77 -2.23 -2.36 -3.66
CA GLU A 77 -3.07 -3.32 -2.97
C GLU A 77 -3.96 -4.07 -3.98
N ILE A 78 -3.95 -5.39 -3.90
CA ILE A 78 -4.85 -6.28 -4.65
C ILE A 78 -5.75 -6.96 -3.62
N TRP A 79 -7.01 -6.59 -3.57
CA TRP A 79 -7.95 -7.14 -2.61
C TRP A 79 -9.10 -7.89 -3.30
N GLY A 80 -9.78 -8.75 -2.54
CA GLY A 80 -10.97 -9.44 -3.02
C GLY A 80 -11.16 -10.83 -2.42
N PRO A 81 -12.24 -11.54 -2.79
CA PRO A 81 -12.56 -12.86 -2.26
C PRO A 81 -11.48 -13.91 -2.52
N SER A 82 -11.48 -14.97 -1.74
CA SER A 82 -10.65 -16.16 -2.01
C SER A 82 -11.00 -16.75 -3.38
N GLY A 83 -9.99 -17.24 -4.11
CA GLY A 83 -10.20 -17.81 -5.46
C GLY A 83 -10.33 -16.80 -6.61
N SER A 84 -10.28 -15.49 -6.35
CA SER A 84 -10.28 -14.44 -7.38
C SER A 84 -8.94 -14.27 -8.12
N ALA A 85 -7.94 -15.13 -7.83
CA ALA A 85 -6.63 -15.19 -8.48
C ALA A 85 -5.65 -14.03 -8.17
N LYS A 86 -5.80 -13.37 -7.01
CA LYS A 86 -4.88 -12.32 -6.52
C LYS A 86 -3.40 -12.73 -6.56
N SER A 87 -3.04 -13.83 -5.92
CA SER A 87 -1.67 -14.37 -5.92
C SER A 87 -1.19 -14.75 -7.33
N SER A 88 -2.11 -15.02 -8.25
CA SER A 88 -1.78 -15.38 -9.64
C SER A 88 -1.37 -14.15 -10.43
N LEU A 89 -2.06 -13.03 -10.24
CA LEU A 89 -1.69 -11.74 -10.82
C LEU A 89 -0.35 -11.24 -10.25
N ALA A 90 -0.14 -11.40 -8.95
CA ALA A 90 1.14 -11.07 -8.31
C ALA A 90 2.28 -11.94 -8.86
N LEU A 91 2.05 -13.25 -9.03
CA LEU A 91 3.01 -14.18 -9.63
C LEU A 91 3.31 -13.85 -11.11
N GLN A 92 2.30 -13.47 -11.87
CA GLN A 92 2.50 -13.01 -13.24
C GLN A 92 3.39 -11.78 -13.30
N THR A 93 3.12 -10.81 -12.43
CA THR A 93 3.92 -9.58 -12.33
C THR A 93 5.37 -9.91 -11.95
N ALA A 94 5.59 -10.84 -11.03
CA ALA A 94 6.91 -11.35 -10.67
C ALA A 94 7.64 -12.00 -11.86
N THR A 95 6.93 -12.83 -12.63
CA THR A 95 7.46 -13.47 -13.85
C THR A 95 7.96 -12.42 -14.85
N HIS A 96 7.20 -11.34 -15.05
CA HIS A 96 7.60 -10.25 -15.94
C HIS A 96 8.79 -9.45 -15.40
N ALA A 97 8.87 -9.22 -14.09
CA ALA A 97 10.04 -8.60 -13.47
C ALA A 97 11.32 -9.43 -13.66
N LEU A 98 11.22 -10.76 -13.48
CA LEU A 98 12.33 -11.70 -13.69
C LEU A 98 12.77 -11.76 -15.16
N ASN A 99 11.82 -11.73 -16.09
CA ASN A 99 12.11 -11.70 -17.53
C ASN A 99 12.82 -10.40 -17.96
N ASN A 100 12.56 -9.29 -17.27
CA ASN A 100 13.27 -8.03 -17.44
C ASN A 100 14.64 -8.00 -16.72
N GLY A 101 15.07 -9.11 -16.15
CA GLY A 101 16.37 -9.24 -15.50
C GLY A 101 16.44 -8.72 -14.06
N SER A 102 15.32 -8.30 -13.48
CA SER A 102 15.27 -7.79 -12.10
C SER A 102 15.11 -8.93 -11.10
N SER A 103 15.49 -8.67 -9.84
CA SER A 103 15.22 -9.57 -8.72
C SER A 103 13.83 -9.35 -8.14
N VAL A 104 13.24 -10.41 -7.58
CA VAL A 104 11.93 -10.39 -6.95
C VAL A 104 12.03 -10.95 -5.54
N VAL A 105 11.46 -10.22 -4.59
CA VAL A 105 11.24 -10.71 -3.22
C VAL A 105 9.78 -11.13 -3.10
N TRP A 106 9.54 -12.35 -2.66
CA TRP A 106 8.21 -12.87 -2.35
C TRP A 106 8.12 -13.16 -0.86
N VAL A 107 7.21 -12.50 -0.15
CA VAL A 107 6.98 -12.67 1.28
C VAL A 107 5.62 -13.35 1.47
N ASP A 108 5.65 -14.59 1.95
CA ASP A 108 4.45 -15.34 2.31
C ASP A 108 4.04 -15.02 3.75
N ALA A 109 2.82 -14.54 3.95
CA ALA A 109 2.27 -14.31 5.27
C ALA A 109 1.62 -15.56 5.89
N THR A 110 1.09 -16.48 5.07
CA THR A 110 0.28 -17.62 5.56
C THR A 110 0.70 -18.97 5.00
N THR A 111 0.73 -19.10 3.68
CA THR A 111 0.97 -20.36 3.00
C THR A 111 2.29 -20.30 2.24
N PRO A 112 3.17 -21.31 2.37
CA PRO A 112 4.43 -21.33 1.65
C PRO A 112 4.24 -21.27 0.13
N PHE A 113 5.09 -20.50 -0.54
CA PHE A 113 5.06 -20.32 -1.98
C PHE A 113 5.25 -21.63 -2.76
N ALA A 114 4.35 -21.88 -3.70
CA ALA A 114 4.42 -23.05 -4.59
C ALA A 114 5.37 -22.79 -5.77
N ILE A 115 6.67 -23.09 -5.60
CA ILE A 115 7.70 -22.89 -6.64
C ILE A 115 7.38 -23.55 -7.98
N ASN A 116 6.69 -24.70 -7.97
CA ASN A 116 6.26 -25.35 -9.21
C ASN A 116 5.37 -24.44 -10.06
N ARG A 117 4.56 -23.59 -9.44
CA ARG A 117 3.70 -22.65 -10.15
C ARG A 117 4.51 -21.55 -10.85
N LEU A 118 5.57 -21.07 -10.21
CA LEU A 118 6.52 -20.14 -10.82
C LEU A 118 7.17 -20.75 -12.07
N ASN A 119 7.59 -22.01 -11.98
CA ASN A 119 8.19 -22.71 -13.13
C ASN A 119 7.25 -22.77 -14.34
N HIS A 120 5.96 -23.02 -14.14
CA HIS A 120 4.98 -22.99 -15.24
C HIS A 120 4.87 -21.60 -15.87
N PHE A 121 4.78 -20.55 -15.04
CA PHE A 121 4.69 -19.17 -15.54
C PHE A 121 5.96 -18.76 -16.30
N LEU A 122 7.14 -19.14 -15.80
CA LEU A 122 8.44 -18.86 -16.44
C LEU A 122 8.64 -19.63 -17.75
N ALA A 123 8.14 -20.87 -17.83
CA ALA A 123 8.19 -21.68 -19.04
C ALA A 123 7.26 -21.12 -20.14
N ALA A 124 6.08 -20.65 -19.75
CA ALA A 124 5.12 -20.03 -20.65
C ALA A 124 5.54 -18.65 -21.16
N ASN A 125 6.41 -17.95 -20.42
CA ASN A 125 6.90 -16.62 -20.78
C ASN A 125 8.44 -16.66 -20.94
N PRO A 126 8.95 -17.21 -22.06
CA PRO A 126 10.38 -17.28 -22.31
C PRO A 126 11.00 -15.87 -22.39
N SER A 127 12.24 -15.74 -21.95
CA SER A 127 12.97 -14.48 -22.01
C SER A 127 13.19 -14.08 -23.48
N THR A 128 12.89 -12.83 -23.83
CA THR A 128 13.09 -12.29 -25.18
C THR A 128 14.56 -12.15 -25.59
N HIS A 129 15.49 -12.37 -24.66
CA HIS A 129 16.92 -12.13 -24.82
C HIS A 129 17.81 -13.39 -24.68
N GLY A 130 17.23 -14.59 -24.57
CA GLY A 130 18.00 -15.83 -24.43
C GLY A 130 18.22 -16.56 -25.75
N HIS A 131 19.40 -16.40 -26.36
CA HIS A 131 19.95 -17.40 -27.30
C HIS A 131 20.48 -18.58 -26.47
N ASP A 132 20.01 -19.79 -26.79
CA ASP A 132 20.55 -21.12 -26.50
C ASP A 132 21.39 -21.37 -25.21
N SER A 133 20.88 -22.26 -24.36
CA SER A 133 21.66 -23.16 -23.49
C SER A 133 22.36 -22.60 -22.23
N GLU A 134 21.96 -21.45 -21.69
CA GLU A 134 22.35 -21.04 -20.32
C GLU A 134 21.31 -21.46 -19.29
N LYS A 135 21.78 -21.97 -18.14
CA LYS A 135 20.94 -22.29 -16.97
C LYS A 135 19.98 -21.13 -16.69
N ASP A 136 18.71 -21.45 -16.45
CA ASP A 136 17.69 -20.45 -16.15
C ASP A 136 17.99 -19.72 -14.83
N SER A 137 18.76 -18.63 -14.92
CA SER A 137 19.17 -17.77 -13.80
C SER A 137 18.04 -16.92 -13.24
N ARG A 138 16.82 -17.03 -13.79
CA ARG A 138 15.64 -16.31 -13.26
C ARG A 138 15.29 -16.81 -11.87
N LEU A 139 15.47 -18.10 -11.59
CA LEU A 139 15.19 -18.66 -10.27
C LEU A 139 16.17 -18.16 -9.20
N ASP A 140 17.44 -17.91 -9.56
CA ASP A 140 18.44 -17.37 -8.63
C ASP A 140 18.11 -15.93 -8.16
N ARG A 141 17.32 -15.22 -8.96
CA ARG A 141 16.83 -13.85 -8.68
C ARG A 141 15.48 -13.81 -7.97
N PHE A 142 14.88 -14.96 -7.70
CA PHE A 142 13.62 -15.06 -6.95
C PHE A 142 13.91 -15.46 -5.50
N HIS A 143 13.60 -14.56 -4.57
CA HIS A 143 13.90 -14.72 -3.15
C HIS A 143 12.60 -14.85 -2.35
N ALA A 144 12.29 -16.05 -1.86
CA ALA A 144 11.12 -16.31 -1.03
C ALA A 144 11.45 -16.20 0.47
N TYR A 145 10.59 -15.52 1.22
CA TYR A 145 10.65 -15.36 2.67
C TYR A 145 9.29 -15.72 3.27
N SER A 146 9.30 -16.28 4.48
CA SER A 146 8.08 -16.58 5.24
C SER A 146 8.00 -15.65 6.45
N THR A 147 6.91 -14.90 6.57
CA THR A 147 6.63 -14.04 7.73
C THR A 147 5.26 -14.43 8.33
N PRO A 148 5.20 -15.49 9.15
CA PRO A 148 3.93 -16.08 9.61
C PRO A 148 3.17 -15.23 10.63
N THR A 149 3.76 -14.13 11.12
CA THR A 149 3.14 -13.23 12.08
C THR A 149 3.37 -11.77 11.71
N VAL A 150 2.52 -10.88 12.22
CA VAL A 150 2.67 -9.42 12.02
C VAL A 150 4.02 -8.93 12.57
N ALA A 151 4.50 -9.50 13.68
CA ALA A 151 5.79 -9.14 14.27
C ALA A 151 6.96 -9.46 13.34
N HIS A 152 6.98 -10.63 12.68
CA HIS A 152 8.03 -10.97 11.71
C HIS A 152 8.06 -10.00 10.53
N LEU A 153 6.88 -9.63 10.00
CA LEU A 153 6.80 -8.68 8.90
C LEU A 153 7.22 -7.26 9.32
N LEU A 154 6.83 -6.83 10.53
CA LEU A 154 7.27 -5.55 11.08
C LEU A 154 8.78 -5.51 11.29
N ALA A 155 9.38 -6.57 11.85
CA ALA A 155 10.82 -6.66 12.00
C ALA A 155 11.54 -6.56 10.65
N LEU A 156 11.06 -7.28 9.63
CA LEU A 156 11.62 -7.23 8.28
C LEU A 156 11.53 -5.83 7.62
N THR A 157 10.46 -5.09 7.90
CA THR A 157 10.18 -3.79 7.26
C THR A 157 10.75 -2.59 8.02
N LEU A 158 10.74 -2.63 9.35
CA LEU A 158 11.29 -1.58 10.23
C LEU A 158 12.80 -1.73 10.42
N HIS A 159 13.28 -2.96 10.48
CA HIS A 159 14.68 -3.30 10.73
C HIS A 159 15.19 -4.29 9.66
N PRO A 160 15.16 -3.91 8.36
CA PRO A 160 15.61 -4.78 7.30
C PRO A 160 17.10 -5.16 7.51
N PRO A 161 17.47 -6.44 7.35
CA PRO A 161 18.88 -6.84 7.28
C PRO A 161 19.62 -6.05 6.21
N GLN A 162 20.94 -5.87 6.36
CA GLN A 162 21.76 -5.10 5.40
C GLN A 162 21.71 -5.65 3.96
N SER A 163 21.42 -6.93 3.79
CA SER A 163 21.25 -7.60 2.50
C SER A 163 19.83 -7.56 1.95
N PHE A 164 18.90 -6.88 2.62
CA PHE A 164 17.48 -6.84 2.27
C PHE A 164 17.02 -5.43 1.86
N PRO A 165 16.32 -5.29 0.72
CA PRO A 165 16.11 -6.32 -0.31
C PRO A 165 17.43 -6.63 -1.06
N PRO A 166 17.59 -7.82 -1.64
CA PRO A 166 18.77 -8.14 -2.45
C PRO A 166 19.00 -7.13 -3.58
N PRO A 167 20.26 -6.88 -3.97
CA PRO A 167 20.58 -5.94 -5.05
C PRO A 167 19.81 -6.27 -6.35
N GLY A 168 19.34 -5.22 -7.03
CA GLY A 168 18.56 -5.39 -8.27
C GLY A 168 17.11 -5.81 -8.06
N THR A 169 16.62 -5.86 -6.82
CA THR A 169 15.19 -6.08 -6.55
C THR A 169 14.36 -4.94 -7.13
N ALA A 170 13.38 -5.29 -7.96
CA ALA A 170 12.43 -4.34 -8.54
C ALA A 170 11.02 -4.51 -7.98
N LEU A 171 10.67 -5.73 -7.55
CA LEU A 171 9.36 -6.10 -7.05
C LEU A 171 9.48 -6.80 -5.71
N MET A 172 8.65 -6.39 -4.75
CA MET A 172 8.37 -7.12 -3.54
C MET A 172 6.88 -7.46 -3.50
N VAL A 173 6.55 -8.73 -3.31
CA VAL A 173 5.18 -9.21 -3.12
C VAL A 173 5.01 -9.61 -1.65
N ILE A 174 3.94 -9.17 -1.01
CA ILE A 174 3.50 -9.64 0.31
C ILE A 174 2.14 -10.31 0.11
N ASP A 175 2.13 -11.63 0.11
CA ASP A 175 0.92 -12.41 -0.16
C ASP A 175 0.15 -12.72 1.14
N ASP A 176 -1.16 -12.54 1.09
CA ASP A 176 -2.15 -12.80 2.14
C ASP A 176 -1.94 -12.03 3.46
N LEU A 177 -1.55 -10.75 3.35
CA LEU A 177 -1.27 -9.90 4.50
C LEU A 177 -2.43 -9.80 5.50
N HIS A 178 -3.67 -9.75 4.98
CA HIS A 178 -4.88 -9.65 5.79
C HIS A 178 -4.98 -10.77 6.84
N ALA A 179 -4.60 -11.99 6.49
CA ALA A 179 -4.81 -13.15 7.35
C ALA A 179 -3.97 -13.10 8.63
N ILE A 180 -2.71 -12.67 8.56
CA ILE A 180 -1.88 -12.52 9.77
C ILE A 180 -2.40 -11.40 10.69
N PHE A 181 -3.04 -10.37 10.13
CA PHE A 181 -3.70 -9.31 10.89
C PHE A 181 -5.01 -9.77 11.53
N GLU A 182 -5.81 -10.60 10.87
CA GLU A 182 -7.02 -11.16 11.50
C GLU A 182 -6.67 -12.06 12.69
N VAL A 183 -5.59 -12.84 12.58
CA VAL A 183 -5.14 -13.72 13.68
C VAL A 183 -4.56 -12.91 14.84
N SER A 184 -3.73 -11.91 14.55
CA SER A 184 -3.02 -11.14 15.58
C SER A 184 -3.87 -10.02 16.20
N TYR A 185 -4.79 -9.44 15.42
CA TYR A 185 -5.62 -8.29 15.78
C TYR A 185 -7.06 -8.46 15.26
N PRO A 186 -7.83 -9.41 15.80
CA PRO A 186 -9.18 -9.69 15.34
C PRO A 186 -10.09 -8.47 15.51
N ARG A 187 -11.04 -8.31 14.58
CA ARG A 187 -12.03 -7.23 14.68
C ARG A 187 -12.99 -7.54 15.83
N ASN A 188 -12.98 -6.72 16.89
CA ASN A 188 -13.92 -6.83 18.02
C ASN A 188 -15.36 -6.49 17.60
N ARG A 189 -16.06 -7.46 16.99
CA ARG A 189 -17.48 -7.31 16.61
C ARG A 189 -18.43 -7.37 17.81
N ALA A 190 -18.06 -8.09 18.86
CA ALA A 190 -18.91 -8.36 20.02
C ALA A 190 -19.27 -7.12 20.87
N ASN A 191 -18.51 -6.03 20.75
CA ASN A 191 -18.66 -4.84 21.60
C ASN A 191 -19.35 -3.66 20.90
N THR A 192 -20.03 -3.92 19.78
CA THR A 192 -20.75 -2.89 19.01
C THR A 192 -22.14 -2.56 19.59
N PHE A 193 -22.63 -3.36 20.55
CA PHE A 193 -23.97 -3.22 21.14
C PHE A 193 -23.97 -2.76 22.60
N THR A 194 -22.82 -2.52 23.21
CA THR A 194 -22.70 -2.07 24.61
C THR A 194 -22.22 -0.62 24.65
N SER A 195 -23.01 0.25 25.28
CA SER A 195 -22.72 1.69 25.39
C SER A 195 -21.48 1.98 26.25
N HIS A 196 -21.12 1.07 27.16
CA HIS A 196 -19.95 1.19 28.04
C HIS A 196 -18.81 0.28 27.58
N LYS A 197 -17.98 0.77 26.66
CA LYS A 197 -16.71 0.13 26.34
C LYS A 197 -15.69 0.49 27.41
N SER A 198 -15.03 -0.50 28.01
CA SER A 198 -13.86 -0.22 28.85
C SER A 198 -12.76 0.45 28.02
N GLU A 199 -11.93 1.25 28.66
CA GLU A 199 -10.77 1.89 28.03
C GLU A 199 -9.85 0.85 27.38
N ALA A 200 -9.63 -0.29 28.03
CA ALA A 200 -8.89 -1.42 27.48
C ALA A 200 -9.51 -1.98 26.18
N ALA A 201 -10.84 -2.02 26.07
CA ALA A 201 -11.53 -2.48 24.85
C ALA A 201 -11.44 -1.46 23.71
N ARG A 202 -11.44 -0.16 24.01
CA ARG A 202 -11.18 0.91 23.02
C ARG A 202 -9.74 0.85 22.53
N TRP A 203 -8.78 0.74 23.45
CA TRP A 203 -7.36 0.64 23.13
C TRP A 203 -7.04 -0.58 22.27
N ALA A 204 -7.59 -1.76 22.61
CA ALA A 204 -7.43 -2.97 21.82
C ALA A 204 -8.02 -2.85 20.40
N ALA A 205 -9.14 -2.12 20.24
CA ALA A 205 -9.74 -1.87 18.93
C ALA A 205 -8.92 -0.90 18.06
N GLY A 206 -8.33 0.13 18.66
CA GLY A 206 -7.47 1.10 17.97
C GLY A 206 -6.08 0.54 17.60
N ARG A 207 -5.54 -0.36 18.43
CA ARG A 207 -4.19 -0.94 18.24
C ARG A 207 -3.99 -1.56 16.86
N ARG A 208 -5.01 -2.20 16.30
CA ARG A 208 -4.96 -2.77 14.94
C ARG A 208 -4.56 -1.70 13.92
N TYR A 209 -5.23 -0.56 13.94
CA TYR A 209 -5.01 0.51 12.97
C TYR A 209 -3.66 1.19 13.17
N GLY A 210 -3.25 1.43 14.42
CA GLY A 210 -1.90 1.97 14.69
C GLY A 210 -0.79 1.06 14.15
N ILE A 211 -0.90 -0.26 14.33
CA ILE A 211 0.07 -1.21 13.78
C ILE A 211 0.02 -1.26 12.25
N MET A 212 -1.18 -1.19 11.64
CA MET A 212 -1.31 -1.07 10.18
C MET A 212 -0.65 0.21 9.65
N GLY A 213 -0.80 1.33 10.38
CA GLY A 213 -0.16 2.62 10.12
C GLY A 213 1.36 2.57 10.14
N THR A 214 1.93 1.95 11.19
CA THR A 214 3.37 1.72 11.28
C THR A 214 3.87 0.88 10.11
N LEU A 215 3.18 -0.22 9.81
CA LEU A 215 3.56 -1.12 8.71
C LEU A 215 3.54 -0.41 7.35
N ILE A 216 2.44 0.28 7.02
CA ILE A 216 2.31 0.92 5.71
C ILE A 216 3.31 2.06 5.53
N SER A 217 3.65 2.77 6.60
CA SER A 217 4.70 3.79 6.62
C SER A 217 6.08 3.18 6.38
N ALA A 218 6.38 2.05 7.04
CA ALA A 218 7.62 1.30 6.82
C ALA A 218 7.73 0.78 5.38
N LEU A 219 6.64 0.22 4.84
CA LEU A 219 6.59 -0.25 3.44
C LEU A 219 6.78 0.90 2.46
N LYS A 220 6.17 2.07 2.70
CA LYS A 220 6.35 3.27 1.86
C LYS A 220 7.81 3.69 1.82
N LYS A 221 8.45 3.75 2.99
CA LYS A 221 9.87 4.07 3.13
C LYS A 221 10.72 3.05 2.38
N LEU A 222 10.45 1.75 2.56
CA LEU A 222 11.17 0.67 1.90
C LEU A 222 11.04 0.72 0.38
N ALA A 223 9.82 0.95 -0.15
CA ALA A 223 9.56 1.12 -1.57
C ALA A 223 10.35 2.30 -2.16
N ALA A 224 10.30 3.45 -1.49
CA ALA A 224 10.90 4.69 -1.98
C ALA A 224 12.43 4.64 -1.95
N LEU A 225 13.02 4.17 -0.84
CA LEU A 225 14.48 4.12 -0.68
C LEU A 225 15.15 3.12 -1.62
N ASN A 226 14.49 1.98 -1.87
CA ASN A 226 15.04 0.91 -2.70
C ASN A 226 14.59 0.99 -4.17
N ASP A 227 13.74 1.96 -4.55
CA ASP A 227 13.08 2.03 -5.86
C ASP A 227 12.40 0.69 -6.22
N VAL A 228 11.66 0.11 -5.26
CA VAL A 228 10.95 -1.18 -5.40
C VAL A 228 9.45 -0.93 -5.53
N ALA A 229 8.79 -1.63 -6.45
CA ALA A 229 7.33 -1.72 -6.46
C ALA A 229 6.89 -2.75 -5.41
N ILE A 230 5.98 -2.37 -4.51
CA ILE A 230 5.44 -3.29 -3.50
C ILE A 230 4.00 -3.66 -3.89
N VAL A 231 3.73 -4.96 -3.98
CA VAL A 231 2.39 -5.51 -4.19
C VAL A 231 1.97 -6.23 -2.92
N VAL A 232 0.79 -5.89 -2.40
CA VAL A 232 0.21 -6.54 -1.22
C VAL A 232 -1.11 -7.16 -1.62
N THR A 233 -1.33 -8.44 -1.29
CA THR A 233 -2.64 -9.05 -1.47
C THR A 233 -3.40 -9.09 -0.14
N THR A 234 -4.68 -8.73 -0.19
CA THR A 234 -5.56 -8.67 0.98
C THR A 234 -6.88 -9.39 0.71
N GLY A 235 -7.53 -9.85 1.78
CA GLY A 235 -8.87 -10.43 1.70
C GLY A 235 -9.95 -9.38 1.49
N CYS A 236 -11.20 -9.78 1.67
CA CYS A 236 -12.34 -8.87 1.74
C CYS A 236 -13.17 -9.15 2.99
N ALA A 237 -13.89 -8.13 3.46
CA ALA A 237 -14.88 -8.24 4.51
C ALA A 237 -16.24 -7.74 4.00
N THR A 238 -17.32 -8.28 4.56
CA THR A 238 -18.67 -7.77 4.29
C THR A 238 -19.02 -6.69 5.30
N ARG A 239 -19.38 -5.49 4.79
CA ARG A 239 -19.99 -4.42 5.56
C ARG A 239 -21.46 -4.29 5.19
N VAL A 240 -22.33 -4.24 6.18
CA VAL A 240 -23.75 -3.97 6.00
C VAL A 240 -24.00 -2.53 6.44
N ARG A 241 -24.68 -1.72 5.62
CA ARG A 241 -25.09 -0.37 5.97
C ARG A 241 -26.63 -0.32 6.12
N PRO A 242 -27.18 -0.54 7.34
CA PRO A 242 -28.61 -0.72 7.56
C PRO A 242 -29.49 0.46 7.09
N HIS A 243 -28.91 1.65 6.98
CA HIS A 243 -29.62 2.91 6.72
C HIS A 243 -29.34 3.53 5.35
N SER A 244 -28.43 2.97 4.54
CA SER A 244 -28.15 3.53 3.20
C SER A 244 -29.01 2.91 2.09
N GLY A 245 -29.85 1.91 2.41
CA GLY A 245 -30.56 1.10 1.40
C GLY A 245 -29.64 0.22 0.55
N LEU A 246 -28.33 0.40 0.69
CA LEU A 246 -27.28 -0.43 0.10
C LEU A 246 -27.05 -1.56 1.08
N GLY A 247 -27.45 -2.78 0.72
CA GLY A 247 -27.38 -3.94 1.60
C GLY A 247 -25.96 -4.32 2.03
N ALA A 248 -25.61 -5.60 1.91
CA ALA A 248 -24.26 -6.05 2.17
C ALA A 248 -23.33 -5.64 1.00
N VAL A 249 -22.20 -4.99 1.31
CA VAL A 249 -21.17 -4.59 0.35
C VAL A 249 -19.84 -5.21 0.74
N LEU A 250 -19.09 -5.70 -0.24
CA LEU A 250 -17.72 -6.17 -0.05
C LEU A 250 -16.76 -4.98 0.03
N VAL A 251 -15.92 -4.99 1.06
CA VAL A 251 -14.86 -4.00 1.27
C VAL A 251 -13.51 -4.70 1.43
N PRO A 252 -12.39 -3.98 1.22
CA PRO A 252 -11.07 -4.50 1.53
C PRO A 252 -10.95 -5.06 2.95
N GLY A 253 -10.20 -6.14 3.11
CA GLY A 253 -9.90 -6.73 4.42
C GLY A 253 -8.93 -5.88 5.25
N MET A 254 -8.27 -4.90 4.65
CA MET A 254 -7.39 -3.94 5.30
C MET A 254 -7.91 -2.54 4.98
N GLY A 255 -7.95 -1.65 5.97
CA GLY A 255 -8.43 -0.29 5.78
C GLY A 255 -8.05 0.61 6.95
N GLY A 256 -8.51 1.85 6.92
CA GLY A 256 -8.14 2.90 7.88
C GLY A 256 -7.35 4.01 7.19
N ALA A 257 -7.48 5.25 7.67
CA ALA A 257 -6.99 6.44 6.98
C ALA A 257 -5.51 6.35 6.59
N GLU A 258 -4.65 5.85 7.47
CA GLU A 258 -3.21 5.71 7.23
C GLU A 258 -2.90 4.65 6.16
N TRP A 259 -3.60 3.51 6.20
CA TRP A 259 -3.49 2.45 5.19
C TRP A 259 -3.91 2.98 3.81
N GLU A 260 -5.05 3.66 3.76
CA GLU A 260 -5.59 4.27 2.55
C GLU A 260 -4.64 5.31 1.94
N ALA A 261 -4.11 6.22 2.77
CA ALA A 261 -3.13 7.21 2.35
C ALA A 261 -1.81 6.57 1.89
N GLY A 262 -1.50 5.39 2.44
CA GLY A 262 -0.38 4.53 2.09
C GLY A 262 -0.41 3.95 0.69
N VAL A 263 -1.58 3.43 0.30
CA VAL A 263 -1.79 2.69 -0.95
C VAL A 263 -1.86 3.65 -2.14
N SER A 264 -0.99 3.44 -3.13
CA SER A 264 -0.96 4.26 -4.36
C SER A 264 -1.94 3.75 -5.41
N ASN A 265 -2.02 2.44 -5.59
CA ASN A 265 -2.94 1.78 -6.50
C ASN A 265 -3.78 0.76 -5.72
N ARG A 266 -5.08 0.71 -5.96
CA ARG A 266 -5.99 -0.28 -5.39
C ARG A 266 -6.77 -0.99 -6.47
N LEU A 267 -6.62 -2.31 -6.50
CA LEU A 267 -7.25 -3.22 -7.42
C LEU A 267 -8.18 -4.16 -6.65
N VAL A 268 -9.42 -4.27 -7.09
CA VAL A 268 -10.36 -5.29 -6.62
C VAL A 268 -10.40 -6.43 -7.62
N MET A 269 -10.23 -7.67 -7.16
CA MET A 269 -10.33 -8.86 -7.99
C MET A 269 -11.52 -9.70 -7.56
N PHE A 270 -12.38 -10.02 -8.52
CA PHE A 270 -13.56 -10.85 -8.30
C PHE A 270 -13.78 -11.81 -9.45
N ARG A 271 -14.56 -12.85 -9.18
CA ARG A 271 -15.01 -13.83 -10.16
C ARG A 271 -16.47 -13.53 -10.42
N ASP A 272 -16.83 -13.29 -11.67
CA ASP A 272 -18.25 -13.27 -12.03
C ASP A 272 -18.65 -14.67 -12.47
N PHE A 273 -19.69 -15.17 -11.82
CA PHE A 273 -20.36 -16.38 -12.25
C PHE A 273 -21.43 -15.91 -13.23
N LYS A 274 -21.20 -16.05 -14.54
CA LYS A 274 -22.23 -15.73 -15.56
C LYS A 274 -23.57 -16.25 -15.04
N LEU A 275 -24.54 -15.33 -14.86
CA LEU A 275 -25.92 -15.63 -14.47
C LEU A 275 -26.58 -16.48 -15.57
N GLY A 276 -26.30 -17.77 -15.53
CA GLY A 276 -26.91 -18.81 -16.36
C GLY A 276 -27.19 -20.02 -15.47
N SER A 277 -28.06 -20.92 -15.95
CA SER A 277 -28.38 -22.16 -15.25
C SER A 277 -27.11 -22.86 -14.79
N TRP A 278 -27.08 -23.35 -13.55
CA TRP A 278 -25.99 -24.13 -12.96
C TRP A 278 -25.53 -25.27 -13.90
N ALA A 279 -26.42 -25.77 -14.76
CA ALA A 279 -26.15 -26.79 -15.78
C ALA A 279 -25.35 -26.30 -17.00
N GLN A 280 -25.50 -25.04 -17.43
CA GLN A 280 -24.68 -24.43 -18.50
C GLN A 280 -23.29 -24.04 -17.99
N GLN A 281 -23.17 -23.76 -16.69
CA GLN A 281 -21.92 -23.44 -16.02
C GLN A 281 -20.94 -24.61 -15.97
N GLN A 282 -21.43 -25.84 -16.09
CA GLN A 282 -20.64 -27.06 -16.13
C GLN A 282 -19.96 -27.30 -17.49
N GLN A 283 -20.40 -26.58 -18.53
CA GLN A 283 -19.86 -26.68 -19.90
C GLN A 283 -18.80 -25.62 -20.21
N ASP A 284 -18.68 -24.55 -19.41
CA ASP A 284 -17.69 -23.48 -19.59
C ASP A 284 -16.89 -23.29 -18.28
N PRO A 285 -15.93 -24.20 -17.99
CA PRO A 285 -15.14 -24.16 -16.75
C PRO A 285 -14.24 -22.92 -16.62
N GLU A 286 -14.08 -22.14 -17.69
CA GLU A 286 -13.35 -20.87 -17.72
C GLU A 286 -14.24 -19.68 -17.39
N SER A 287 -14.75 -19.60 -16.17
CA SER A 287 -15.40 -18.37 -15.71
C SER A 287 -14.37 -17.23 -15.72
N ALA A 288 -14.62 -16.21 -16.54
CA ALA A 288 -13.83 -14.99 -16.55
C ALA A 288 -13.75 -14.40 -15.13
N ARG A 289 -12.57 -13.89 -14.80
CA ARG A 289 -12.32 -13.08 -13.60
C ARG A 289 -12.10 -11.65 -14.04
N TYR A 290 -12.23 -10.74 -13.10
CA TYR A 290 -12.23 -9.32 -13.38
C TYR A 290 -11.31 -8.60 -12.40
N VAL A 291 -10.56 -7.63 -12.91
CA VAL A 291 -9.80 -6.67 -12.12
C VAL A 291 -10.47 -5.31 -12.26
N GLY A 292 -10.99 -4.80 -11.15
CA GLY A 292 -11.52 -3.46 -11.04
C GLY A 292 -10.49 -2.48 -10.48
N LEU A 293 -10.43 -1.28 -11.04
CA LEU A 293 -9.54 -0.22 -10.58
C LEU A 293 -10.30 0.74 -9.68
N GLN A 294 -9.92 0.82 -8.40
CA GLN A 294 -10.52 1.73 -7.43
C GLN A 294 -9.65 2.95 -7.16
N LYS A 295 -8.32 2.78 -7.21
CA LYS A 295 -7.35 3.86 -7.00
C LYS A 295 -6.16 3.66 -7.93
N VAL A 296 -5.68 4.72 -8.59
CA VAL A 296 -4.45 4.71 -9.39
C VAL A 296 -3.67 5.98 -9.11
N ASN A 297 -2.38 5.83 -8.84
CA ASN A 297 -1.45 6.94 -8.60
C ASN A 297 -1.93 7.95 -7.55
N GLY A 298 -2.61 7.46 -6.50
CA GLY A 298 -3.15 8.30 -5.43
C GLY A 298 -4.58 8.80 -5.66
N VAL A 299 -5.10 8.70 -6.89
CA VAL A 299 -6.44 9.19 -7.25
C VAL A 299 -7.45 8.05 -7.18
N ALA A 300 -8.48 8.20 -6.36
CA ALA A 300 -9.60 7.25 -6.29
C ALA A 300 -10.64 7.57 -7.39
N PHE A 301 -11.17 6.54 -8.05
CA PHE A 301 -12.15 6.68 -9.13
C PHE A 301 -13.59 6.46 -8.71
N SER A 302 -13.80 5.90 -7.52
CA SER A 302 -15.11 5.46 -7.08
C SER A 302 -15.19 5.43 -5.56
N ASP A 303 -16.40 5.55 -5.03
CA ASP A 303 -16.65 5.44 -3.59
C ASP A 303 -16.47 3.98 -3.10
N GLU A 304 -16.42 3.79 -1.78
CA GLU A 304 -16.23 2.48 -1.16
C GLU A 304 -17.23 1.43 -1.67
N GLY A 305 -16.71 0.42 -2.37
CA GLY A 305 -17.49 -0.72 -2.88
C GLY A 305 -17.90 -0.59 -4.35
N GLU A 306 -17.62 0.52 -5.00
CA GLU A 306 -17.74 0.62 -6.45
C GLU A 306 -16.50 0.06 -7.14
N THR A 307 -16.71 -0.54 -8.31
CA THR A 307 -15.64 -0.99 -9.19
C THR A 307 -15.53 0.05 -10.28
N GLY A 308 -14.40 0.75 -10.38
CA GLY A 308 -14.16 1.68 -11.49
C GLY A 308 -14.04 0.94 -12.83
N GLN A 309 -13.04 1.27 -13.64
CA GLN A 309 -12.80 0.52 -14.87
C GLN A 309 -12.48 -0.94 -14.57
N VAL A 310 -13.00 -1.85 -15.39
CA VAL A 310 -12.90 -3.29 -15.19
C VAL A 310 -12.18 -3.95 -16.38
N VAL A 311 -11.22 -4.82 -16.07
CA VAL A 311 -10.45 -5.61 -17.04
C VAL A 311 -10.76 -7.09 -16.87
N PRO A 312 -11.36 -7.76 -17.87
CA PRO A 312 -11.61 -9.20 -17.83
C PRO A 312 -10.34 -10.00 -18.16
N PHE A 313 -10.16 -11.13 -17.47
CA PHE A 313 -9.07 -12.06 -17.70
C PHE A 313 -9.47 -13.50 -17.37
N VAL A 314 -8.78 -14.46 -17.96
CA VAL A 314 -8.88 -15.89 -17.62
C VAL A 314 -7.59 -16.34 -16.94
N VAL A 315 -7.67 -17.40 -16.13
CA VAL A 315 -6.50 -17.99 -15.46
C VAL A 315 -6.28 -19.35 -16.05
N ASP A 316 -5.08 -19.55 -16.58
CA ASP A 316 -4.57 -20.79 -17.13
C ASP A 316 -3.38 -21.28 -16.28
N LYS A 317 -2.90 -22.50 -16.55
CA LYS A 317 -1.67 -23.03 -15.96
C LYS A 317 -0.45 -22.19 -16.30
N ASP A 318 -0.48 -21.60 -17.49
CA ASP A 318 0.59 -20.82 -18.10
C ASP A 318 0.61 -19.34 -17.66
N GLY A 319 -0.45 -18.89 -16.97
CA GLY A 319 -0.61 -17.50 -16.58
C GLY A 319 -2.04 -16.98 -16.75
N LEU A 320 -2.17 -15.67 -16.59
CA LEU A 320 -3.38 -14.90 -16.81
C LEU A 320 -3.35 -14.34 -18.23
N LYS A 321 -4.47 -14.50 -18.94
CA LYS A 321 -4.65 -13.99 -20.30
C LYS A 321 -5.79 -12.98 -20.30
N GLY A 322 -5.55 -11.81 -20.88
CA GLY A 322 -6.58 -10.79 -21.04
C GLY A 322 -7.67 -11.25 -22.02
N VAL A 323 -8.93 -10.95 -21.72
CA VAL A 323 -10.03 -11.24 -22.65
C VAL A 323 -10.31 -9.98 -23.46
N VAL A 324 -10.01 -10.02 -24.77
CA VAL A 324 -10.35 -8.91 -25.67
C VAL A 324 -11.83 -9.03 -26.05
N ASN A 325 -12.68 -8.16 -25.48
CA ASN A 325 -14.07 -8.05 -25.91
C ASN A 325 -14.11 -7.47 -27.34
N LYS A 326 -14.34 -8.33 -28.33
CA LYS A 326 -14.48 -7.94 -29.74
C LYS A 326 -15.72 -7.07 -30.03
N ASP A 327 -16.65 -6.97 -29.09
CA ASP A 327 -17.89 -6.17 -29.20
C ASP A 327 -17.80 -4.81 -28.49
N SER A 328 -16.64 -4.16 -28.54
CA SER A 328 -16.42 -2.85 -27.90
C SER A 328 -17.00 -1.70 -28.72
N THR A 329 -18.33 -1.61 -28.79
CA THR A 329 -19.08 -0.37 -29.08
C THR A 329 -20.05 0.02 -27.96
N ALA A 330 -20.09 -0.73 -26.85
CA ALA A 330 -20.80 -0.34 -25.64
C ALA A 330 -19.79 -0.16 -24.51
N GLY A 331 -19.86 0.97 -23.80
CA GLY A 331 -18.90 1.34 -22.75
C GLY A 331 -18.66 0.21 -21.76
N ALA A 332 -17.41 0.08 -21.32
CA ALA A 332 -17.02 -0.88 -20.29
C ALA A 332 -18.03 -0.83 -19.13
N PRO A 333 -18.63 -1.96 -18.71
CA PRO A 333 -19.61 -1.94 -17.64
C PRO A 333 -18.89 -1.49 -16.36
N VAL A 334 -19.26 -0.32 -15.85
CA VAL A 334 -19.01 0.05 -14.46
C VAL A 334 -19.80 -0.98 -13.65
N VAL A 335 -19.12 -1.96 -13.07
CA VAL A 335 -19.77 -2.95 -12.22
C VAL A 335 -19.90 -2.33 -10.83
N THR A 336 -21.03 -1.67 -10.59
CA THR A 336 -21.36 -1.13 -9.28
C THR A 336 -21.70 -2.30 -8.36
N LEU A 337 -20.78 -2.70 -7.47
CA LEU A 337 -21.06 -3.74 -6.46
C LEU A 337 -21.90 -3.18 -5.28
N ALA A 338 -22.28 -1.91 -5.35
CA ALA A 338 -23.26 -1.24 -4.50
C ALA A 338 -24.17 -0.37 -5.38
N ALA A 339 -25.48 -0.35 -5.20
CA ALA A 339 -26.32 0.62 -5.89
C ALA A 339 -25.88 2.06 -5.51
N SER A 340 -25.92 3.01 -6.44
CA SER A 340 -25.59 4.41 -6.14
C SER A 340 -26.61 5.01 -5.17
N SER A 341 -26.17 5.66 -4.10
CA SER A 341 -27.03 6.58 -3.34
C SER A 341 -27.17 7.91 -4.09
N PRO A 342 -28.31 8.63 -3.98
CA PRO A 342 -28.43 9.97 -4.51
C PRO A 342 -27.47 10.93 -3.79
N ALA A 343 -26.84 11.82 -4.56
CA ALA A 343 -25.86 12.79 -4.07
C ALA A 343 -26.39 13.56 -2.84
N LYS A 344 -25.68 13.48 -1.71
CA LYS A 344 -25.96 14.35 -0.56
C LYS A 344 -25.69 15.80 -0.95
N GLY A 345 -26.73 16.63 -0.88
CA GLY A 345 -26.63 18.06 -1.12
C GLY A 345 -25.55 18.71 -0.26
N ARG A 346 -24.68 19.49 -0.90
CA ARG A 346 -23.66 20.33 -0.27
C ARG A 346 -24.31 21.18 0.83
N LYS A 347 -24.00 20.90 2.10
CA LYS A 347 -24.40 21.78 3.22
C LYS A 347 -23.82 23.16 2.94
N ARG A 348 -24.69 24.14 2.74
CA ARG A 348 -24.30 25.54 2.60
C ARG A 348 -23.76 26.01 3.96
N PRO A 349 -22.69 26.83 3.99
CA PRO A 349 -22.20 27.41 5.24
C PRO A 349 -23.27 28.34 5.83
N TYR A 350 -23.41 28.27 7.14
CA TYR A 350 -24.41 28.92 7.96
C TYR A 350 -24.10 30.42 8.12
N SER A 351 -24.97 31.27 7.56
CA SER A 351 -25.29 32.58 8.12
C SER A 351 -26.74 32.90 7.76
N ASP A 352 -27.48 33.32 8.78
CA ASP A 352 -28.82 33.95 8.79
C ASP A 352 -29.97 33.03 9.23
N ILE A 353 -30.20 33.05 10.55
CA ILE A 353 -31.48 32.72 11.20
C ILE A 353 -32.40 33.94 11.10
N ALA A 354 -33.68 33.73 10.79
CA ALA A 354 -34.78 34.49 11.38
C ALA A 354 -36.08 33.66 11.39
N ASP A 355 -36.47 33.27 12.60
CA ASP A 355 -37.83 33.14 13.14
C ASP A 355 -38.91 32.33 12.39
N ALA A 356 -39.19 31.14 12.92
CA ALA A 356 -40.56 30.69 13.21
C ALA A 356 -40.54 29.59 14.29
N ASN A 357 -40.77 30.00 15.54
CA ASN A 357 -41.27 29.10 16.60
C ASN A 357 -42.63 28.51 16.16
N THR A 358 -42.82 27.20 16.20
CA THR A 358 -43.83 26.49 17.03
C THR A 358 -43.67 24.97 16.90
N ALA A 359 -43.81 24.28 18.03
CA ALA A 359 -43.99 22.83 18.25
C ALA A 359 -42.72 21.97 18.38
N GLU A 360 -42.30 21.87 19.64
CA GLU A 360 -41.42 20.84 20.19
C GLU A 360 -41.98 19.43 19.96
N GLY A 361 -41.09 18.50 19.57
CA GLY A 361 -41.44 17.10 19.34
C GLY A 361 -40.25 16.13 19.20
N ARG A 362 -39.13 16.43 19.88
CA ARG A 362 -38.06 15.50 20.30
C ARG A 362 -37.42 14.61 19.21
N ASP A 363 -36.53 15.20 18.44
CA ASP A 363 -35.48 14.57 17.64
C ASP A 363 -34.13 14.69 18.38
N GLU A 364 -33.86 13.71 19.25
CA GLU A 364 -32.60 13.58 20.00
C GLU A 364 -31.59 12.78 19.14
N TYR A 365 -30.78 13.54 18.39
CA TYR A 365 -29.64 13.07 17.60
C TYR A 365 -28.44 12.71 18.48
N GLY A 366 -27.75 11.62 18.15
CA GLY A 366 -26.51 11.23 18.84
C GLY A 366 -25.68 10.16 18.13
N TRP A 367 -25.58 10.18 16.80
CA TRP A 367 -24.55 9.39 16.10
C TRP A 367 -23.44 10.34 15.64
N LEU A 368 -22.42 10.45 16.50
CA LEU A 368 -21.11 10.98 16.15
C LEU A 368 -20.55 10.13 15.01
N ASN A 369 -19.99 10.78 13.98
CA ASN A 369 -19.13 10.14 12.99
C ASN A 369 -17.94 9.48 13.71
N GLY A 370 -18.07 8.20 14.02
CA GLY A 370 -17.16 7.46 14.90
C GLY A 370 -15.91 6.89 14.24
N ASP A 371 -15.57 7.30 13.01
CA ASP A 371 -14.38 6.79 12.30
C ASP A 371 -13.45 7.90 11.78
N GLU A 372 -13.72 9.18 12.07
CA GLU A 372 -12.89 10.31 11.59
C GLU A 372 -12.30 11.20 12.71
N ALA A 373 -12.61 10.92 14.00
CA ALA A 373 -12.25 11.82 15.11
C ALA A 373 -11.29 11.25 16.17
N ASP A 374 -10.78 10.02 16.04
CA ASP A 374 -9.89 9.42 17.06
C ASP A 374 -8.43 9.27 16.59
N ALA A 375 -8.00 10.03 15.58
CA ALA A 375 -6.60 10.06 15.09
C ALA A 375 -5.74 11.20 15.67
N GLU A 376 -6.22 11.91 16.70
CA GLU A 376 -5.40 12.89 17.43
C GLU A 376 -5.24 12.45 18.89
N GLY A 377 -4.26 11.58 19.11
CA GLY A 377 -3.72 11.25 20.42
C GLY A 377 -2.22 11.10 20.29
N LEU A 378 -1.50 12.21 20.49
CA LEU A 378 -0.04 12.25 20.55
C LEU A 378 0.46 11.23 21.59
N VAL A 379 1.39 10.37 21.16
CA VAL A 379 2.31 9.68 22.08
C VAL A 379 3.32 10.70 22.58
N ASP A 380 3.27 11.00 23.88
CA ASP A 380 4.30 11.79 24.55
C ASP A 380 5.46 10.85 24.91
N GLU A 381 6.58 10.95 24.20
CA GLU A 381 7.77 10.10 24.38
C GLU A 381 8.45 10.27 25.75
N ALA A 382 8.04 11.27 26.55
CA ALA A 382 8.66 11.57 27.83
C ALA A 382 8.29 10.59 28.97
N ALA A 383 7.25 9.76 28.82
CA ALA A 383 6.78 8.88 29.90
C ALA A 383 7.46 7.49 29.95
N LEU A 384 8.40 7.19 29.05
CA LEU A 384 9.06 5.87 28.96
C LEU A 384 10.41 5.78 29.69
N LEU A 385 10.80 6.80 30.47
CA LEU A 385 12.12 6.85 31.11
C LEU A 385 12.10 6.92 32.65
N GLU A 386 10.94 6.81 33.31
CA GLU A 386 10.88 6.92 34.78
C GLU A 386 10.66 5.62 35.56
N ASP A 387 10.46 4.48 34.89
CA ASP A 387 10.11 3.22 35.60
C ASP A 387 11.28 2.22 35.83
N ASP A 388 12.50 2.52 35.39
CA ASP A 388 13.63 1.58 35.52
C ASP A 388 14.51 1.76 36.78
N GLU A 389 14.25 2.73 37.67
CA GLU A 389 15.10 2.99 38.86
C GLU A 389 14.49 2.55 40.21
N ALA A 390 13.36 1.83 40.23
CA ALA A 390 12.71 1.42 41.49
C ALA A 390 12.79 -0.09 41.82
N ALA A 391 13.27 -0.95 40.91
CA ALA A 391 13.24 -2.40 41.11
C ALA A 391 14.56 -3.03 41.59
N ALA A 392 15.58 -2.22 41.90
CA ALA A 392 16.92 -2.71 42.26
C ALA A 392 17.30 -2.45 43.72
N THR A 393 16.39 -2.65 44.68
CA THR A 393 16.77 -2.87 46.09
C THR A 393 15.60 -3.47 46.85
N THR A 394 15.61 -4.79 47.05
CA THR A 394 15.15 -5.52 48.26
C THR A 394 14.80 -6.96 47.89
N ALA A 395 15.61 -7.91 48.35
CA ALA A 395 15.19 -9.13 49.06
C ALA A 395 16.30 -10.18 49.01
N THR A 396 17.02 -10.28 50.13
CA THR A 396 17.82 -11.43 50.53
C THR A 396 16.92 -12.58 50.99
N GLU A 397 17.29 -13.79 50.58
CA GLU A 397 17.21 -15.10 51.25
C GLU A 397 16.04 -15.40 52.20
N ASP A 398 15.25 -16.43 51.89
CA ASP A 398 15.21 -17.62 52.75
C ASP A 398 14.67 -18.87 52.03
N ASP A 399 15.25 -19.99 52.43
CA ASP A 399 15.18 -21.35 51.90
C ASP A 399 13.92 -22.09 52.41
N THR A 400 13.25 -22.86 51.55
CA THR A 400 12.58 -24.12 51.96
C THR A 400 12.18 -24.97 50.76
N SER A 401 12.46 -26.25 50.90
CA SER A 401 12.43 -27.31 49.89
C SER A 401 11.02 -27.93 49.75
N ALA A 402 10.64 -28.28 48.52
CA ALA A 402 9.55 -29.23 48.26
C ALA A 402 9.85 -30.12 47.05
N THR A 403 9.89 -31.42 47.32
CA THR A 403 10.16 -32.55 46.43
C THR A 403 9.05 -32.74 45.38
N ILE A 404 9.45 -33.00 44.14
CA ILE A 404 8.57 -33.37 43.02
C ILE A 404 8.42 -34.89 43.00
N VAL A 405 7.17 -35.37 43.04
CA VAL A 405 6.80 -36.76 42.72
C VAL A 405 6.35 -36.80 41.26
N ILE A 406 6.97 -37.68 40.48
CA ILE A 406 6.58 -38.04 39.12
C ILE A 406 5.84 -39.37 39.23
N ASP A 407 4.62 -39.45 38.67
CA ASP A 407 3.95 -40.72 38.38
C ASP A 407 3.92 -40.92 36.86
N ASP A 408 4.20 -42.16 36.46
CA ASP A 408 4.26 -42.69 35.08
C ASP A 408 2.90 -42.69 34.36
#